data_AF-A0A4Q4BQI5-F1
#
_entry.id   AF-A0A4Q4BQI5-F1
#
_cell.length_a   1.000
_cell.length_b   1.000
_cell.length_c   1.000
_cell.angle_alpha   90.00
_cell.angle_beta   90.00
_cell.angle_gamma   90.00
#
_symmetry.space_group_name_H-M   'P 1'
#
loop_
_entity.id
_entity.type
_entity.pdbx_description
1 polymer ?
#
loop_
_entity_poly.entity_id
_entity_poly.type
_entity_poly.pdbx_seq_one_letter_code
_entity_poly.pdbx_strand_id
1 'polypeptide(L)'
;MSLTQIPRLIATEIGAAPAQVTSAVELLDGGATVPFIARYRKEVTGGLDDTQLRKLQERLGYLRELEARRGAILASITEQGKLTDDLARSIAGAVTKAELEDIYLPYKPKRRTKAMIAREAGLQGLVDAILSNRSADPVALAAGFLSEAFPDAKAALDGARDIVAEGLSENASLLGRLRDHMRKVGKLAAKVVAGKEAAGAKFSDYFAHTEDFGRVPSHRALAMFRGRNEEFLALDLEVDADA
;
A
#
# COMPACT_ATOMS: atom_id res chain seq x y z
N MET A 1 -7.11 -10.55 11.55
CA MET A 1 -6.60 -11.90 11.88
C MET A 1 -6.15 -11.87 13.34
N SER A 2 -6.25 -12.96 14.11
CA SER A 2 -5.62 -13.01 15.44
C SER A 2 -4.23 -13.65 15.34
N LEU A 3 -3.33 -13.36 16.28
CA LEU A 3 -2.01 -14.04 16.36
C LEU A 3 -2.14 -15.58 16.35
N THR A 4 -3.25 -16.09 16.87
CA THR A 4 -3.59 -17.52 16.90
C THR A 4 -3.91 -18.12 15.51
N GLN A 5 -4.16 -17.29 14.48
CA GLN A 5 -4.40 -17.75 13.11
C GLN A 5 -3.13 -17.81 12.25
N ILE A 6 -2.03 -17.16 12.68
CA ILE A 6 -0.76 -17.15 11.94
C ILE A 6 -0.26 -18.58 11.63
N PRO A 7 -0.23 -19.53 12.59
CA PRO A 7 0.25 -20.87 12.31
C PRO A 7 -0.57 -21.60 11.24
N ARG A 8 -1.89 -21.37 11.16
CA ARG A 8 -2.76 -21.98 10.15
C ARG A 8 -2.50 -21.44 8.74
N LEU A 9 -2.27 -20.13 8.62
CA LEU A 9 -1.96 -19.51 7.33
C LEU A 9 -0.63 -20.06 6.80
N ILE A 10 0.41 -20.03 7.63
CA ILE A 10 1.74 -20.52 7.24
C ILE A 10 1.70 -22.02 6.91
N ALA A 11 0.96 -22.81 7.68
CA ALA A 11 0.78 -24.24 7.44
C ALA A 11 0.24 -24.52 6.03
N THR A 12 -0.74 -23.73 5.59
CA THR A 12 -1.28 -23.80 4.22
C THR A 12 -0.22 -23.41 3.19
N GLU A 13 0.56 -22.35 3.44
CA GLU A 13 1.58 -21.85 2.51
C GLU A 13 2.78 -22.81 2.34
N ILE A 14 3.12 -23.61 3.36
CA ILE A 14 4.27 -24.53 3.33
C ILE A 14 3.88 -26.00 3.17
N GLY A 15 2.58 -26.30 3.07
CA GLY A 15 2.07 -27.66 2.95
C GLY A 15 2.32 -28.51 4.20
N ALA A 16 2.07 -27.96 5.38
CA ALA A 16 2.26 -28.62 6.67
C ALA A 16 1.00 -28.59 7.53
N ALA A 17 1.00 -29.33 8.65
CA ALA A 17 -0.04 -29.23 9.66
C ALA A 17 0.18 -28.01 10.58
N PRO A 18 -0.88 -27.33 11.05
CA PRO A 18 -0.75 -26.20 11.98
C PRO A 18 0.06 -26.51 13.24
N ALA A 19 -0.03 -27.74 13.76
CA ALA A 19 0.75 -28.18 14.91
C ALA A 19 2.26 -28.16 14.64
N GLN A 20 2.70 -28.58 13.45
CA GLN A 20 4.12 -28.54 13.06
C GLN A 20 4.65 -27.11 13.04
N VAL A 21 3.83 -26.19 12.51
CA VAL A 21 4.16 -24.76 12.48
C VAL A 21 4.24 -24.19 13.89
N THR A 22 3.27 -24.50 14.77
CA THR A 22 3.30 -24.05 16.16
C THR A 22 4.58 -24.50 16.87
N SER A 23 4.95 -25.78 16.77
CA SER A 23 6.17 -26.29 17.40
C SER A 23 7.44 -25.66 16.82
N ALA A 24 7.49 -25.39 15.51
CA ALA A 24 8.60 -24.69 14.90
C ALA A 24 8.69 -23.22 15.35
N VAL A 25 7.55 -22.53 15.49
CA VAL A 25 7.46 -21.15 16.00
C VAL A 25 7.99 -21.09 17.44
N GLU A 26 7.59 -22.01 18.32
CA GLU A 26 8.08 -22.07 19.70
C GLU A 26 9.60 -22.22 19.77
N LEU A 27 10.17 -23.05 18.90
CA LEU A 27 11.63 -23.23 18.82
C LEU A 27 12.33 -21.96 18.33
N LEU A 28 11.80 -21.29 17.29
CA LEU A 28 12.34 -20.04 16.77
C LEU A 28 12.26 -18.91 17.80
N ASP A 29 11.15 -18.80 18.53
CA ASP A 29 10.97 -17.82 19.61
C ASP A 29 11.91 -18.11 20.79
N GLY A 30 12.23 -19.38 21.04
CA GLY A 30 13.26 -19.82 21.97
C GLY A 30 14.70 -19.59 21.48
N GLY A 31 14.89 -18.92 20.34
CA GLY A 31 16.20 -18.57 19.78
C GLY A 31 16.89 -19.68 18.97
N ALA A 32 16.20 -20.79 18.69
CA ALA A 32 16.76 -21.82 17.82
C ALA A 32 16.87 -21.31 16.37
N THR A 33 17.94 -21.70 15.68
CA THR A 33 18.13 -21.35 14.26
C THR A 33 17.50 -22.38 13.34
N VAL A 34 17.14 -21.99 12.12
CA VAL A 34 16.58 -22.91 11.11
C VAL A 34 17.46 -24.14 10.88
N PRO A 35 18.80 -24.03 10.67
CA PRO A 35 19.65 -25.20 10.52
C PRO A 35 19.67 -26.11 11.75
N PHE A 36 19.57 -25.54 12.96
CA PHE A 36 19.49 -26.31 14.19
C PHE A 36 18.18 -27.09 14.28
N ILE A 37 17.05 -26.44 13.98
CA ILE A 37 15.72 -27.08 14.02
C ILE A 37 15.65 -28.23 13.01
N ALA A 38 16.04 -27.96 11.76
CA ALA A 38 16.03 -28.95 10.67
C ALA A 38 16.86 -30.20 11.00
N ARG A 39 17.98 -30.03 11.72
CA ARG A 39 18.91 -31.12 12.03
C ARG A 39 18.63 -31.83 13.35
N TYR A 40 18.22 -31.11 14.38
CA TYR A 40 18.19 -31.61 15.77
C TYR A 40 16.80 -31.56 16.43
N ARG A 41 15.79 -31.03 15.75
CA ARG A 41 14.40 -30.94 16.25
C ARG A 41 13.38 -31.45 15.22
N LYS A 42 13.81 -32.40 14.39
CA LYS A 42 12.98 -33.00 13.35
C LYS A 42 11.72 -33.68 13.91
N GLU A 43 11.88 -34.44 14.98
CA GLU A 43 10.74 -35.11 15.65
C GLU A 43 9.74 -34.10 16.24
N VAL A 44 10.24 -33.02 16.84
CA VAL A 44 9.41 -31.97 17.47
C VAL A 44 8.57 -31.21 16.42
N THR A 45 9.13 -31.01 15.23
CA THR A 45 8.44 -30.31 14.12
C THR A 45 7.69 -31.26 13.19
N GLY A 46 7.67 -32.57 13.47
CA GLY A 46 7.06 -33.57 12.59
C GLY A 46 7.71 -33.65 11.21
N GLY A 47 9.01 -33.34 11.10
CA GLY A 47 9.77 -33.54 9.87
C GLY A 47 9.90 -32.35 8.93
N LEU A 48 9.62 -31.12 9.37
CA LEU A 48 9.80 -29.93 8.51
C LEU A 48 11.24 -29.83 8.00
N ASP A 49 11.40 -29.64 6.69
CA ASP A 49 12.71 -29.48 6.05
C ASP A 49 13.23 -28.04 6.09
N ASP A 50 14.49 -27.83 5.67
CA ASP A 50 15.14 -26.51 5.66
C ASP A 50 14.40 -25.49 4.79
N THR A 51 13.80 -25.91 3.67
CA THR A 51 13.06 -25.03 2.76
C THR A 51 11.76 -24.57 3.43
N GLN A 52 11.02 -25.51 4.03
CA GLN A 52 9.80 -25.22 4.77
C GLN A 52 10.07 -24.30 5.97
N LEU A 53 11.13 -24.56 6.74
CA LEU A 53 11.49 -23.78 7.92
C LEU A 53 11.95 -22.35 7.57
N ARG A 54 12.71 -22.16 6.47
CA ARG A 54 13.06 -20.82 5.99
C ARG A 54 11.83 -20.02 5.58
N LYS A 55 10.94 -20.64 4.78
CA LYS A 55 9.69 -19.99 4.37
C LYS A 55 8.81 -19.67 5.57
N LEU A 56 8.70 -20.58 6.54
CA LEU A 56 8.00 -20.35 7.80
C LEU A 56 8.58 -19.15 8.55
N GLN A 57 9.91 -19.07 8.71
CA GLN A 57 10.57 -17.96 9.43
C GLN A 57 10.29 -16.60 8.76
N GLU A 58 10.44 -16.53 7.44
CA GLU A 58 10.15 -15.32 6.66
C GLU A 58 8.69 -14.88 6.82
N ARG A 59 7.76 -15.83 6.63
CA ARG A 59 6.32 -15.56 6.71
C ARG A 59 5.86 -15.20 8.11
N LEU A 60 6.40 -15.86 9.13
CA LEU A 60 6.16 -15.54 10.53
C LEU A 60 6.54 -14.09 10.85
N GLY A 61 7.73 -13.66 10.41
CA GLY A 61 8.18 -12.27 10.57
C GLY A 61 7.22 -11.28 9.92
N TYR A 62 6.89 -11.49 8.63
CA TYR A 62 5.96 -10.64 7.90
C TYR A 62 4.58 -10.53 8.58
N LEU A 63 4.01 -11.67 9.00
CA LEU A 63 2.66 -11.72 9.57
C LEU A 63 2.60 -11.10 10.96
N ARG A 64 3.67 -11.26 11.77
CA ARG A 64 3.78 -10.56 13.06
C ARG A 64 3.86 -9.06 12.89
N GLU A 65 4.64 -8.58 11.92
CA GLU A 65 4.69 -7.15 11.60
C GLU A 65 3.35 -6.62 11.11
N LEU A 66 2.62 -7.40 10.30
CA LEU A 66 1.27 -7.07 9.86
C LEU A 66 0.30 -6.93 11.04
N GLU A 67 0.28 -7.92 11.96
CA GLU A 67 -0.62 -7.87 13.12
C GLU A 67 -0.24 -6.78 14.13
N ALA A 68 1.05 -6.55 14.36
CA ALA A 68 1.51 -5.44 15.18
C ALA A 68 1.05 -4.09 14.60
N ARG A 69 1.18 -3.93 13.28
CA ARG A 69 0.71 -2.72 12.59
C ARG A 69 -0.81 -2.59 12.64
N ARG A 70 -1.54 -3.70 12.51
CA ARG A 70 -3.01 -3.74 12.62
C ARG A 70 -3.47 -3.23 13.98
N GLY A 71 -2.83 -3.71 15.06
CA GLY A 71 -3.09 -3.25 16.42
C GLY A 71 -2.85 -1.75 16.59
N ALA A 72 -1.72 -1.23 16.08
CA ALA A 72 -1.40 0.19 16.17
C ALA A 72 -2.40 1.08 15.42
N ILE A 73 -2.84 0.65 14.23
CA ILE A 73 -3.85 1.37 13.44
C ILE A 73 -5.20 1.38 14.16
N LEU A 74 -5.62 0.23 14.70
CA LEU A 74 -6.87 0.10 15.43
C LEU A 74 -6.88 0.98 16.69
N ALA A 75 -5.77 1.03 17.43
CA ALA A 75 -5.59 1.94 18.56
C ALA A 75 -5.70 3.41 18.13
N SER A 76 -4.96 3.82 17.09
CA SER A 76 -4.96 5.21 16.60
C SER A 76 -6.35 5.69 16.14
N ILE A 77 -7.12 4.83 15.47
CA ILE A 77 -8.48 5.16 15.01
C ILE A 77 -9.46 5.21 16.21
N THR A 78 -9.27 4.33 17.20
CA THR A 78 -10.06 4.32 18.43
C THR A 78 -9.84 5.59 19.24
N GLU A 79 -8.59 6.03 19.40
CA GLU A 79 -8.23 7.28 20.08
C GLU A 79 -8.86 8.52 19.43
N GLN A 80 -9.09 8.48 18.11
CA GLN A 80 -9.80 9.54 17.38
C GLN A 80 -11.33 9.47 17.51
N GLY A 81 -11.88 8.42 18.14
CA GLY A 81 -13.33 8.20 18.24
C GLY A 81 -14.00 7.87 16.90
N LYS A 82 -13.23 7.41 15.91
CA LYS A 82 -13.70 7.17 14.53
C LYS A 82 -13.89 5.69 14.17
N LEU A 83 -13.64 4.78 15.11
CA LEU A 83 -13.73 3.34 14.85
C LEU A 83 -15.19 2.90 14.78
N THR A 84 -15.65 2.54 13.58
CA THR A 84 -16.96 1.91 13.35
C THR A 84 -16.83 0.39 13.22
N ASP A 85 -17.92 -0.35 13.37
CA ASP A 85 -17.93 -1.81 13.21
C ASP A 85 -17.51 -2.25 11.80
N ASP A 86 -17.92 -1.51 10.77
CA ASP A 86 -17.52 -1.77 9.38
C ASP A 86 -16.02 -1.54 9.17
N LEU A 87 -15.47 -0.48 9.77
CA LEU A 87 -14.05 -0.18 9.71
C LEU A 87 -13.23 -1.23 10.49
N ALA A 88 -13.69 -1.62 11.67
CA ALA A 88 -13.07 -2.69 12.46
C ALA A 88 -13.03 -4.02 11.68
N ARG A 89 -14.12 -4.38 10.99
CA ARG A 89 -14.18 -5.54 10.11
C ARG A 89 -13.22 -5.43 8.93
N SER A 90 -13.17 -4.27 8.27
CA SER A 90 -12.25 -4.01 7.15
C SER A 90 -10.79 -4.13 7.59
N ILE A 91 -10.44 -3.52 8.72
CA ILE A 91 -9.11 -3.63 9.33
C ILE A 91 -8.82 -5.08 9.70
N ALA A 92 -9.76 -5.85 10.26
CA ALA A 92 -9.53 -7.24 10.62
C ALA A 92 -9.31 -8.14 9.39
N GLY A 93 -9.95 -7.81 8.26
CA GLY A 93 -9.91 -8.55 7.01
C GLY A 93 -8.73 -8.24 6.09
N ALA A 94 -8.02 -7.12 6.28
CA ALA A 94 -6.87 -6.77 5.45
C ALA A 94 -5.76 -7.83 5.52
N VAL A 95 -5.37 -8.38 4.38
CA VAL A 95 -4.41 -9.50 4.27
C VAL A 95 -3.01 -9.05 3.91
N THR A 96 -2.87 -7.82 3.39
CA THR A 96 -1.58 -7.20 3.10
C THR A 96 -1.34 -5.95 3.93
N LYS A 97 -0.06 -5.61 4.16
CA LYS A 97 0.32 -4.33 4.78
C LYS A 97 -0.17 -3.12 3.96
N ALA A 98 -0.20 -3.25 2.63
CA ALA A 98 -0.65 -2.19 1.74
C ALA A 98 -2.15 -1.89 1.93
N GLU A 99 -3.00 -2.92 1.91
CA GLU A 99 -4.44 -2.76 2.20
C GLU A 99 -4.67 -2.12 3.57
N LEU A 100 -3.89 -2.54 4.57
CA LEU A 100 -4.02 -2.02 5.92
C LEU A 100 -3.66 -0.53 5.99
N GLU A 101 -2.59 -0.09 5.30
CA GLU A 101 -2.26 1.33 5.20
C GLU A 101 -3.30 2.12 4.38
N ASP A 102 -3.83 1.54 3.30
CA ASP A 102 -4.87 2.16 2.48
C ASP A 102 -6.13 2.45 3.32
N ILE A 103 -6.56 1.50 4.15
CA ILE A 103 -7.69 1.67 5.09
C ILE A 103 -7.38 2.74 6.14
N TYR A 104 -6.14 2.81 6.62
CA TYR A 104 -5.72 3.77 7.64
C TYR A 104 -5.55 5.20 7.11
N LEU A 105 -5.37 5.37 5.80
CA LEU A 105 -4.97 6.63 5.19
C LEU A 105 -5.85 7.83 5.58
N PRO A 106 -7.21 7.74 5.61
CA PRO A 106 -8.07 8.85 6.05
C PRO A 106 -7.89 9.26 7.52
N TYR A 107 -7.33 8.38 8.35
CA TYR A 107 -7.19 8.54 9.79
C TYR A 107 -5.75 8.85 10.20
N LYS A 108 -4.80 8.74 9.27
CA LYS A 108 -3.40 9.00 9.54
C LYS A 108 -3.22 10.47 9.92
N PRO A 109 -2.57 10.80 11.06
CA PRO A 109 -2.26 12.18 11.41
C PRO A 109 -1.51 12.87 10.28
N LYS A 110 -2.07 13.99 9.80
CA LYS A 110 -1.54 14.75 8.67
C LYS A 110 -1.37 16.21 9.02
N ARG A 111 -0.39 16.86 8.38
CA ARG A 111 -0.25 18.31 8.40
C ARG A 111 -1.52 18.92 7.81
N ARG A 112 -1.89 20.11 8.26
CA ARG A 112 -3.08 20.82 7.79
C ARG A 112 -3.08 20.92 6.25
N THR A 113 -3.96 20.19 5.59
CA THR A 113 -4.05 20.12 4.13
C THR A 113 -4.98 21.20 3.57
N LYS A 114 -4.90 21.49 2.28
CA LYS A 114 -5.85 22.41 1.62
C LYS A 114 -7.29 21.92 1.74
N ALA A 115 -7.50 20.61 1.60
CA ALA A 115 -8.80 19.98 1.81
C ALA A 115 -9.33 20.16 3.24
N MET A 116 -8.47 20.04 4.27
CA MET A 116 -8.87 20.34 5.65
C MET A 116 -9.30 21.79 5.82
N ILE A 117 -8.51 22.75 5.31
CA ILE A 117 -8.85 24.18 5.35
C ILE A 117 -10.19 24.45 4.65
N ALA A 118 -10.40 23.83 3.50
CA ALA A 118 -11.65 23.92 2.75
C ALA A 118 -12.85 23.35 3.54
N ARG A 119 -12.70 22.19 4.19
CA ARG A 119 -13.77 21.61 5.04
C ARG A 119 -14.07 22.48 6.25
N GLU A 120 -13.04 23.00 6.92
CA GLU A 120 -13.17 23.93 8.05
C GLU A 120 -13.89 25.23 7.65
N ALA A 121 -13.72 25.68 6.41
CA ALA A 121 -14.44 26.81 5.84
C ALA A 121 -15.87 26.47 5.33
N GLY A 122 -16.34 25.24 5.54
CA GLY A 122 -17.70 24.81 5.16
C GLY A 122 -17.86 24.34 3.71
N LEU A 123 -16.78 24.24 2.93
CA LEU A 123 -16.85 23.84 1.51
C LEU A 123 -17.25 22.36 1.28
N GLN A 124 -17.37 21.57 2.35
CA GLN A 124 -17.94 20.21 2.23
C GLN A 124 -19.38 20.26 1.69
N GLY A 125 -20.18 21.26 2.09
CA GLY A 125 -21.55 21.41 1.58
C GLY A 125 -21.59 21.72 0.07
N LEU A 126 -20.58 22.43 -0.46
CA LEU A 126 -20.45 22.69 -1.90
C LEU A 126 -20.14 21.39 -2.66
N VAL A 127 -19.23 20.57 -2.11
CA VAL A 127 -18.91 19.25 -2.67
C VAL A 127 -20.16 18.37 -2.71
N ASP A 128 -20.90 18.29 -1.61
CA ASP A 128 -22.10 17.46 -1.50
C ASP A 128 -23.20 17.92 -2.48
N ALA A 129 -23.37 19.24 -2.65
CA ALA A 129 -24.31 19.82 -3.62
C ALA A 129 -23.93 19.48 -5.08
N ILE A 130 -22.65 19.58 -5.44
CA ILE A 130 -22.16 19.25 -6.79
C ILE A 130 -22.32 17.74 -7.06
N LEU A 131 -21.98 16.89 -6.10
CA LEU A 131 -22.02 15.44 -6.29
C LEU A 131 -23.46 14.89 -6.32
N SER A 132 -24.38 15.48 -5.56
CA SER A 132 -25.80 15.10 -5.55
C SER A 132 -26.55 15.50 -6.82
N ASN A 133 -26.15 16.59 -7.48
CA ASN A 133 -26.68 17.00 -8.78
C ASN A 133 -25.59 17.46 -9.75
N ARG A 134 -25.05 16.50 -10.51
CA ARG A 134 -23.99 16.76 -11.51
C ARG A 134 -24.42 17.62 -12.70
N SER A 135 -25.72 17.93 -12.84
CA SER A 135 -26.23 18.80 -13.91
C SER A 135 -26.36 20.26 -13.46
N ALA A 136 -26.22 20.56 -12.17
CA ALA A 136 -26.25 21.92 -11.66
C ALA A 136 -24.99 22.68 -12.07
N ASP A 137 -25.11 24.01 -12.24
CA ASP A 137 -23.96 24.88 -12.48
C ASP A 137 -23.11 25.00 -11.19
N PRO A 138 -21.87 24.49 -11.17
CA PRO A 138 -21.01 24.56 -9.98
C PRO A 138 -20.67 26.00 -9.57
N VAL A 139 -20.59 26.93 -10.53
CA VAL A 139 -20.29 28.34 -10.25
C VAL A 139 -21.45 28.99 -9.51
N ALA A 140 -22.70 28.70 -9.92
CA ALA A 140 -23.88 29.17 -9.22
C ALA A 140 -23.99 28.58 -7.81
N LEU A 141 -23.69 27.29 -7.63
CA LEU A 141 -23.68 26.65 -6.31
C LEU A 141 -22.63 27.29 -5.38
N ALA A 142 -21.45 27.64 -5.90
CA ALA A 142 -20.36 28.19 -5.12
C ALA A 142 -20.68 29.54 -4.46
N ALA A 143 -21.65 30.30 -4.99
CA ALA A 143 -22.04 31.60 -4.44
C ALA A 143 -22.49 31.51 -2.96
N GLY A 144 -23.09 30.39 -2.55
CA GLY A 144 -23.52 30.16 -1.17
C GLY A 144 -22.39 29.79 -0.19
N PHE A 145 -21.16 29.63 -0.69
CA PHE A 145 -20.02 29.11 0.08
C PHE A 145 -18.80 30.05 0.08
N LEU A 146 -18.98 31.29 -0.38
CA LEU A 146 -17.91 32.29 -0.35
C LEU A 146 -17.61 32.73 1.08
N SER A 147 -16.33 33.01 1.35
CA SER A 147 -15.84 33.48 2.65
C SER A 147 -14.60 34.36 2.47
N GLU A 148 -14.06 34.93 3.55
CA GLU A 148 -12.80 35.66 3.48
C GLU A 148 -11.64 34.79 2.95
N ALA A 149 -11.62 33.51 3.30
CA ALA A 149 -10.62 32.55 2.82
C ALA A 149 -10.86 32.08 1.37
N PHE A 150 -12.10 32.20 0.89
CA PHE A 150 -12.53 31.78 -0.45
C PHE A 150 -13.39 32.89 -1.07
N PRO A 151 -12.76 33.98 -1.54
CA PRO A 151 -13.45 35.23 -1.86
C PRO A 151 -14.24 35.18 -3.17
N ASP A 152 -13.99 34.20 -4.03
CA ASP A 152 -14.66 34.05 -5.32
C ASP A 152 -14.99 32.58 -5.63
N ALA A 153 -15.84 32.38 -6.65
CA ALA A 153 -16.30 31.06 -7.04
C ALA A 153 -15.14 30.14 -7.47
N LYS A 154 -14.08 30.68 -8.07
CA LYS A 154 -12.92 29.89 -8.48
C LYS A 154 -12.19 29.34 -7.25
N ALA A 155 -11.93 30.18 -6.25
CA ALA A 155 -11.30 29.76 -5.01
C ALA A 155 -12.13 28.70 -4.30
N ALA A 156 -13.44 28.89 -4.17
CA ALA A 156 -14.34 27.91 -3.57
C ALA A 156 -14.36 26.58 -4.32
N LEU A 157 -14.38 26.60 -5.66
CA LEU A 157 -14.34 25.39 -6.49
C LEU A 157 -12.97 24.68 -6.43
N ASP A 158 -11.87 25.43 -6.34
CA ASP A 158 -10.54 24.84 -6.15
C ASP A 158 -10.44 24.17 -4.77
N GLY A 159 -10.99 24.79 -3.71
CA GLY A 159 -11.10 24.18 -2.38
C GLY A 159 -11.99 22.92 -2.38
N ALA A 160 -13.13 22.96 -3.07
CA ALA A 160 -13.99 21.79 -3.27
C ALA A 160 -13.26 20.68 -4.05
N ARG A 161 -12.47 21.03 -5.07
CA ARG A 161 -11.63 20.08 -5.82
C ARG A 161 -10.59 19.43 -4.92
N ASP A 162 -9.93 20.19 -4.05
CA ASP A 162 -8.96 19.65 -3.09
C ASP A 162 -9.62 18.62 -2.15
N ILE A 163 -10.85 18.89 -1.68
CA ILE A 163 -11.63 17.93 -0.87
C ILE A 163 -11.89 16.63 -1.63
N VAL A 164 -12.36 16.73 -2.88
CA VAL A 164 -12.65 15.56 -3.72
C VAL A 164 -11.37 14.78 -4.04
N ALA A 165 -10.30 15.48 -4.41
CA ALA A 165 -9.01 14.87 -4.73
C ALA A 165 -8.46 14.11 -3.52
N GLU A 166 -8.50 14.70 -2.32
CA GLU A 166 -8.09 14.02 -1.10
C GLU A 166 -8.96 12.77 -0.86
N GLY A 167 -10.28 12.91 -0.93
CA GLY A 167 -11.22 11.79 -0.74
C GLY A 167 -11.00 10.62 -1.72
N LEU A 168 -10.66 10.91 -2.98
CA LEU A 168 -10.32 9.88 -3.97
C LEU A 168 -8.97 9.24 -3.65
N SER A 169 -7.96 10.04 -3.33
CA SER A 169 -6.61 9.55 -3.02
C SER A 169 -6.52 8.74 -1.73
N GLU A 170 -7.50 8.86 -0.85
CA GLU A 170 -7.57 8.14 0.42
C GLU A 170 -8.62 7.02 0.43
N ASN A 171 -9.27 6.74 -0.71
CA ASN A 171 -10.25 5.68 -0.81
C ASN A 171 -9.56 4.32 -1.03
N ALA A 172 -9.55 3.48 0.01
CA ALA A 172 -8.88 2.17 -0.02
C ALA A 172 -9.34 1.26 -1.17
N SER A 173 -10.64 1.24 -1.47
CA SER A 173 -11.19 0.42 -2.56
C SER A 173 -10.74 0.93 -3.94
N LEU A 174 -10.70 2.25 -4.13
CA LEU A 174 -10.18 2.85 -5.36
C LEU A 174 -8.68 2.58 -5.52
N LEU A 175 -7.88 2.79 -4.47
CA LEU A 175 -6.44 2.52 -4.50
C LEU A 175 -6.13 1.06 -4.82
N GLY A 176 -6.85 0.11 -4.21
CA GLY A 176 -6.72 -1.31 -4.50
C GLY A 176 -6.99 -1.62 -5.97
N ARG A 177 -8.12 -1.14 -6.52
CA ARG A 177 -8.48 -1.33 -7.94
C ARG A 177 -7.47 -0.72 -8.89
N LEU A 178 -6.98 0.50 -8.61
CA LEU A 178 -5.97 1.17 -9.42
C LEU A 178 -4.64 0.41 -9.39
N ARG A 179 -4.21 -0.08 -8.23
CA ARG A 179 -3.00 -0.90 -8.10
C ARG A 179 -3.09 -2.19 -8.91
N ASP A 180 -4.23 -2.86 -8.87
CA ASP A 180 -4.47 -4.09 -9.63
C ASP A 180 -4.56 -3.83 -11.13
N HIS A 181 -5.16 -2.73 -11.53
CA HIS A 181 -5.21 -2.29 -12.93
C HIS A 181 -3.80 -1.97 -13.44
N MET A 182 -3.02 -1.16 -12.73
CA MET A 182 -1.64 -0.84 -13.07
C MET A 182 -0.75 -2.08 -13.17
N ARG A 183 -0.95 -3.10 -12.33
CA ARG A 183 -0.26 -4.39 -12.45
C ARG A 183 -0.55 -5.12 -13.77
N LYS A 184 -1.74 -4.95 -14.33
CA LYS A 184 -2.18 -5.64 -15.55
C LYS A 184 -1.75 -4.90 -16.82
N VAL A 185 -1.91 -3.57 -16.84
CA VAL A 185 -1.75 -2.78 -18.08
C VAL A 185 -0.55 -1.83 -18.04
N GLY A 186 0.00 -1.55 -16.86
CA GLY A 186 1.13 -0.64 -16.71
C GLY A 186 2.40 -1.21 -17.33
N LYS A 187 3.24 -0.31 -17.82
CA LYS A 187 4.57 -0.60 -18.35
C LYS A 187 5.63 0.08 -17.48
N LEU A 188 6.64 -0.68 -17.09
CA LEU A 188 7.83 -0.13 -16.47
C LEU A 188 8.75 0.42 -17.57
N ALA A 189 8.96 1.73 -17.57
CA ALA A 189 9.83 2.42 -18.52
C ALA A 189 11.14 2.83 -17.84
N ALA A 190 12.26 2.57 -18.50
CA ALA A 190 13.60 2.99 -18.09
C ALA A 190 14.19 3.91 -19.16
N LYS A 191 14.71 5.07 -18.72
CA LYS A 191 15.34 6.07 -19.59
C LYS A 191 16.67 6.51 -18.98
N VAL A 192 17.70 6.68 -19.81
CA VAL A 192 18.97 7.25 -19.35
C VAL A 192 18.78 8.71 -18.91
N VAL A 193 19.43 9.08 -17.82
CA VAL A 193 19.51 10.48 -17.40
C VAL A 193 20.44 11.21 -18.35
N ALA A 194 19.95 12.31 -18.94
CA ALA A 194 20.70 13.09 -19.92
C ALA A 194 22.09 13.49 -19.41
N GLY A 195 23.12 13.25 -20.22
CA GLY A 195 24.52 13.55 -19.88
C GLY A 195 25.22 12.47 -19.05
N LYS A 196 24.54 11.36 -18.73
CA LYS A 196 25.12 10.21 -18.01
C LYS A 196 25.29 8.96 -18.87
N GLU A 197 25.17 9.06 -20.20
CA GLU A 197 25.20 7.94 -21.13
C GLU A 197 26.54 7.21 -21.10
N ALA A 198 27.66 7.94 -21.14
CA ALA A 198 29.00 7.33 -21.12
C ALA A 198 29.31 6.66 -19.76
N ALA A 199 29.02 7.37 -18.66
CA ALA A 199 29.26 6.87 -17.31
C ALA A 199 28.33 5.70 -16.93
N GLY A 200 27.11 5.69 -17.49
CA GLY A 200 26.10 4.67 -17.29
C GLY A 200 26.17 3.49 -18.26
N ALA A 201 27.22 3.35 -19.07
CA ALA A 201 27.29 2.36 -20.17
C ALA A 201 26.99 0.91 -19.76
N LYS A 202 27.26 0.54 -18.50
CA LYS A 202 26.90 -0.79 -17.93
C LYS A 202 25.39 -1.05 -17.84
N PHE A 203 24.57 -0.02 -17.98
CA PHE A 203 23.10 -0.06 -18.01
C PHE A 203 22.54 0.26 -19.41
N SER A 204 23.36 0.24 -20.45
CA SER A 204 22.98 0.63 -21.81
C SER A 204 21.77 -0.13 -22.36
N ASP A 205 21.61 -1.40 -21.99
CA ASP A 205 20.41 -2.21 -22.30
C ASP A 205 19.09 -1.57 -21.84
N TYR A 206 19.15 -0.63 -20.87
CA TYR A 206 18.00 0.01 -20.25
C TYR A 206 17.90 1.51 -20.52
N PHE A 207 18.72 2.07 -21.42
CA PHE A 207 18.70 3.52 -21.71
C PHE A 207 17.41 4.01 -22.37
N ALA A 208 16.70 3.11 -23.06
CA ALA A 208 15.38 3.35 -23.62
C ALA A 208 14.61 2.01 -23.66
N HIS A 209 14.26 1.51 -22.49
CA HIS A 209 13.62 0.20 -22.34
C HIS A 209 12.23 0.33 -21.76
N THR A 210 11.32 -0.54 -22.18
CA THR A 210 9.95 -0.58 -21.67
C THR A 210 9.45 -2.02 -21.67
N GLU A 211 8.86 -2.47 -20.56
CA GLU A 211 8.29 -3.81 -20.45
C GLU A 211 7.07 -3.84 -19.51
N ASP A 212 6.25 -4.89 -19.63
CA ASP A 212 5.04 -5.06 -18.82
C ASP A 212 5.36 -5.08 -17.31
N PHE A 213 4.80 -4.14 -16.55
CA PHE A 213 5.07 -3.99 -15.12
C PHE A 213 4.74 -5.26 -14.33
N GLY A 214 3.64 -5.93 -14.66
CA GLY A 214 3.22 -7.17 -14.01
C GLY A 214 4.10 -8.39 -14.29
N ARG A 215 5.01 -8.32 -15.29
CA ARG A 215 5.77 -9.48 -15.80
C ARG A 215 7.28 -9.27 -15.81
N VAL A 216 7.77 -8.17 -15.25
CA VAL A 216 9.21 -7.87 -15.20
C VAL A 216 9.97 -8.96 -14.45
N PRO A 217 10.95 -9.64 -15.08
CA PRO A 217 11.80 -10.61 -14.39
C PRO A 217 12.67 -9.95 -13.32
N SER A 218 12.85 -10.64 -12.19
CA SER A 218 13.56 -10.09 -11.02
C SER A 218 14.95 -9.55 -11.33
N HIS A 219 15.73 -10.22 -12.19
CA HIS A 219 17.08 -9.77 -12.54
C HIS A 219 17.08 -8.43 -13.31
N ARG A 220 16.11 -8.20 -14.20
CA ARG A 220 15.96 -6.94 -14.95
C ARG A 220 15.44 -5.82 -14.05
N ALA A 221 14.43 -6.11 -13.23
CA ALA A 221 13.96 -5.16 -12.23
C ALA A 221 15.10 -4.69 -11.32
N LEU A 222 15.92 -5.61 -10.82
CA LEU A 222 17.07 -5.28 -9.97
C LEU A 222 18.15 -4.48 -10.72
N ALA A 223 18.43 -4.78 -11.98
CA ALA A 223 19.37 -4.01 -12.80
C ALA A 223 18.87 -2.57 -13.02
N MET A 224 17.60 -2.41 -13.38
CA MET A 224 16.93 -1.12 -13.53
C MET A 224 16.92 -0.31 -12.22
N PHE A 225 16.55 -0.93 -11.09
CA PHE A 225 16.59 -0.25 -9.79
C PHE A 225 18.01 0.12 -9.36
N ARG A 226 19.01 -0.71 -9.68
CA ARG A 226 20.42 -0.36 -9.45
C ARG A 226 20.83 0.86 -10.29
N GLY A 227 20.49 0.87 -11.57
CA GLY A 227 20.75 2.01 -12.45
C GLY A 227 20.08 3.30 -11.96
N ARG A 228 18.86 3.20 -11.41
CA ARG A 228 18.18 4.32 -10.76
C ARG A 228 18.87 4.78 -9.48
N ASN A 229 19.24 3.86 -8.59
CA ASN A 229 19.88 4.20 -7.32
C ASN A 229 21.27 4.81 -7.50
N GLU A 230 21.96 4.42 -8.57
CA GLU A 230 23.22 5.04 -9.01
C GLU A 230 22.99 6.27 -9.91
N GLU A 231 21.74 6.71 -10.04
CA GLU A 231 21.30 7.90 -10.77
C GLU A 231 21.62 7.92 -12.28
N PHE A 232 21.86 6.77 -12.92
CA PHE A 232 22.07 6.66 -14.37
C PHE A 232 20.76 6.50 -15.14
N LEU A 233 19.75 5.91 -14.51
CA LEU A 233 18.43 5.69 -15.10
C LEU A 233 17.34 6.46 -14.32
N ALA A 234 16.38 6.99 -15.05
CA ALA A 234 15.06 7.32 -14.53
C ALA A 234 14.11 6.15 -14.81
N LEU A 235 13.25 5.83 -13.83
CA LEU A 235 12.21 4.82 -13.99
C LEU A 235 10.84 5.46 -13.83
N ASP A 236 9.91 5.08 -14.69
CA ASP A 236 8.52 5.52 -14.66
C ASP A 236 7.55 4.35 -14.86
N LEU A 237 6.30 4.56 -14.45
CA LEU A 237 5.18 3.67 -14.76
C LEU A 237 4.28 4.34 -15.79
N GLU A 238 4.39 3.90 -17.03
CA GLU A 238 3.60 4.39 -18.14
C GLU A 238 2.33 3.52 -18.29
N VAL A 239 1.19 4.15 -18.58
CA VAL A 239 -0.06 3.45 -18.90
C VAL A 239 -0.63 4.08 -20.16
N ASP A 240 -1.13 3.25 -21.07
CA ASP A 240 -1.85 3.76 -22.23
C ASP A 240 -3.16 4.40 -21.76
N ALA A 241 -3.51 5.55 -22.31
CA ALA A 241 -4.70 6.29 -21.89
C ALA A 241 -6.00 5.51 -22.17
N ASP A 242 -5.95 4.58 -23.14
CA ASP A 242 -7.09 3.76 -23.56
C ASP A 242 -7.11 2.35 -22.90
N ALA A 243 -6.20 2.05 -21.97
CA ALA A 243 -6.04 0.71 -21.37
C ALA A 243 -6.95 0.41 -20.16
#